data_AF-A0A0J7XMS2-F1
#
_entry.id   AF-A0A0J7XMS2-F1
#
_cell.length_a   1.000
_cell.length_b   1.000
_cell.length_c   1.000
_cell.angle_alpha   90.00
_cell.angle_beta   90.00
_cell.angle_gamma   90.00
#
_symmetry.space_group_name_H-M   'P 1'
#
loop_
_entity.id
_entity.type
_entity.pdbx_description
1 polymer ?
#
loop_
_entity_poly.entity_id
_entity_poly.type
_entity_poly.pdbx_seq_one_letter_code
_entity_poly.pdbx_strand_id
1 'polypeptide(L)'
;MMMLDDAGGRLADDGPNGMDGGWRPLDSVRQTGFENALPPLDVRPVPGGAEMRTRPHAGCANVMGSLHGGFLSALAEQSLFLPLYLHGRCSRGGIVVIDFSLSFLASGDIATPIVARLELLRETGRMAFVRGTLWQGDVAITAYSGTVRKLDKR
;
A
#
# COMPACT_ATOMS: atom_id res chain seq x y z
N MET A 1 -6.43 -36.68 5.11
CA MET A 1 -6.91 -35.43 4.48
C MET A 1 -6.27 -34.30 5.25
N MET A 2 -5.13 -33.82 4.77
CA MET A 2 -4.26 -32.89 5.48
C MET A 2 -4.78 -31.47 5.21
N MET A 3 -5.11 -30.75 6.28
CA MET A 3 -5.42 -29.33 6.24
C MET A 3 -4.16 -28.58 5.77
N LEU A 4 -4.27 -27.81 4.69
CA LEU A 4 -3.24 -26.86 4.28
C LEU A 4 -3.46 -25.58 5.08
N ASP A 5 -2.54 -25.31 6.01
CA ASP A 5 -2.38 -23.98 6.60
C ASP A 5 -1.86 -23.05 5.49
N ASP A 6 -2.74 -22.20 4.97
CA ASP A 6 -2.39 -21.14 4.01
C ASP A 6 -1.89 -19.91 4.80
N ALA A 7 -0.78 -20.10 5.52
CA ALA A 7 -0.05 -19.01 6.14
C ALA A 7 0.68 -18.25 5.03
N GLY A 8 0.04 -17.19 4.53
CA GLY A 8 0.62 -16.24 3.58
C GLY A 8 2.05 -15.85 4.02
N GLY A 9 3.04 -16.38 3.29
CA GLY A 9 4.45 -16.30 3.66
C GLY A 9 4.92 -14.86 3.79
N ARG A 10 5.36 -14.50 5.01
CA ARG A 10 6.00 -13.22 5.36
C ARG A 10 7.16 -12.95 4.40
N LEU A 11 7.26 -11.71 3.91
CA LEU A 11 8.41 -11.26 3.12
C LEU A 11 9.64 -11.21 4.04
N ALA A 12 10.51 -12.24 3.95
CA ALA A 12 11.83 -12.23 4.56
C ALA A 12 12.75 -11.22 3.84
N ASP A 13 13.69 -10.62 4.58
CA ASP A 13 14.64 -9.61 4.12
C ASP A 13 16.05 -10.21 3.97
N ASP A 14 16.75 -9.84 2.90
CA ASP A 14 18.15 -10.21 2.61
C ASP A 14 19.15 -9.14 3.15
N GLY A 15 18.74 -8.32 4.12
CA GLY A 15 19.55 -7.27 4.74
C GLY A 15 20.37 -7.75 5.96
N PRO A 16 21.66 -7.37 6.11
CA PRO A 16 22.58 -8.00 7.06
C PRO A 16 22.47 -7.54 8.53
N ASN A 17 21.35 -6.99 9.00
CA ASN A 17 21.32 -6.44 10.37
C ASN A 17 19.94 -6.41 11.07
N GLY A 18 19.44 -7.59 11.47
CA GLY A 18 18.83 -7.86 12.80
C GLY A 18 17.66 -7.03 13.36
N MET A 19 17.11 -6.04 12.65
CA MET A 19 15.83 -5.38 12.90
C MET A 19 15.18 -5.18 11.54
N ASP A 20 13.94 -5.66 11.35
CA ASP A 20 13.18 -5.75 10.08
C ASP A 20 12.99 -4.42 9.30
N GLY A 21 14.03 -3.60 9.08
CA GLY A 21 13.97 -2.34 8.33
C GLY A 21 12.88 -1.36 8.76
N GLY A 22 12.33 -1.48 9.99
CA GLY A 22 11.18 -0.72 10.47
C GLY A 22 9.80 -1.17 9.94
N TRP A 23 9.71 -2.30 9.24
CA TRP A 23 8.46 -2.87 8.75
C TRP A 23 7.59 -3.38 9.90
N ARG A 24 6.30 -3.04 9.85
CA ARG A 24 5.27 -3.60 10.74
C ARG A 24 4.00 -3.90 9.94
N PRO A 25 3.20 -4.89 10.35
CA PRO A 25 1.87 -5.07 9.79
C PRO A 25 1.04 -3.79 9.91
N LEU A 26 0.28 -3.45 8.87
CA LEU A 26 -0.69 -2.37 8.96
C LEU A 26 -1.80 -2.77 9.93
N ASP A 27 -2.07 -1.93 10.94
CA ASP A 27 -3.05 -2.21 11.98
C ASP A 27 -4.40 -2.63 11.37
N SER A 28 -4.90 -3.78 11.81
CA SER A 28 -6.21 -4.29 11.45
C SER A 28 -7.29 -3.50 12.19
N VAL A 29 -8.05 -2.68 11.47
CA VAL A 29 -9.36 -2.20 11.93
C VAL A 29 -10.38 -3.33 11.71
N ARG A 30 -11.53 -3.30 12.41
CA ARG A 30 -12.61 -4.30 12.22
C ARG A 30 -12.79 -4.56 10.72
N GLN A 31 -12.48 -5.79 10.30
CA GLN A 31 -12.40 -6.23 8.91
C GLN A 31 -13.80 -6.33 8.30
N THR A 32 -14.41 -5.20 8.01
CA THR A 32 -15.62 -5.11 7.18
C THR A 32 -15.32 -4.21 6.00
N GLY A 33 -15.85 -4.55 4.83
CA GLY A 33 -15.72 -3.73 3.62
C GLY A 33 -14.62 -4.20 2.67
N PHE A 34 -14.30 -3.35 1.69
CA PHE A 34 -13.47 -3.70 0.54
C PHE A 34 -12.01 -4.02 0.91
N GLU A 35 -11.49 -3.51 2.03
CA GLU A 35 -10.11 -3.76 2.48
C GLU A 35 -9.81 -5.26 2.70
N ASN A 36 -10.83 -6.09 2.96
CA ASN A 36 -10.69 -7.54 3.09
C ASN A 36 -10.36 -8.24 1.76
N ALA A 37 -10.60 -7.59 0.63
CA ALA A 37 -10.26 -8.12 -0.68
C ALA A 37 -8.78 -7.91 -1.04
N LEU A 38 -8.03 -7.15 -0.22
CA LEU A 38 -6.62 -6.87 -0.43
C LEU A 38 -5.77 -7.81 0.42
N PRO A 39 -4.61 -8.26 -0.09
CA PRO A 39 -3.71 -9.07 0.71
C PRO A 39 -3.15 -8.28 1.90
N PRO A 40 -2.60 -8.96 2.92
CA PRO A 40 -1.97 -8.29 4.06
C PRO A 40 -0.91 -7.28 3.63
N LEU A 41 -0.85 -6.18 4.38
CA LEU A 41 0.06 -5.07 4.13
C LEU A 41 1.06 -4.95 5.27
N ASP A 42 2.34 -4.87 4.94
CA ASP A 42 3.38 -4.34 5.84
C ASP A 42 3.68 -2.90 5.47
N VAL A 43 3.95 -2.06 6.46
CA VAL A 43 4.19 -0.62 6.28
C VAL A 43 5.37 -0.15 7.12
N ARG A 44 6.02 0.92 6.69
CA ARG A 44 7.03 1.65 7.48
C ARG A 44 7.06 3.14 7.14
N PRO A 45 7.32 4.02 8.12
CA PRO A 45 7.61 5.41 7.83
C PRO A 45 8.98 5.54 7.17
N VAL A 46 9.10 6.48 6.24
CA VAL A 46 10.39 6.97 5.73
C VAL A 46 10.42 8.49 5.83
N PRO A 47 11.60 9.16 5.79
CA PRO A 47 11.66 10.62 5.79
C PRO A 47 10.79 11.21 4.68
N GLY A 48 9.85 12.09 5.05
CA GLY A 48 8.94 12.75 4.10
C GLY A 48 7.87 11.84 3.47
N GLY A 49 7.73 10.59 3.91
CA GLY A 49 6.89 9.63 3.20
C GLY A 49 6.58 8.35 3.95
N ALA A 50 6.16 7.34 3.21
CA ALA A 50 5.91 5.99 3.72
C ALA A 50 6.27 4.95 2.65
N GLU A 51 6.52 3.73 3.10
CA GLU A 51 6.54 2.56 2.23
C GLU A 51 5.52 1.54 2.70
N MET A 52 4.97 0.81 1.74
CA MET A 52 4.04 -0.30 1.95
C MET A 52 4.47 -1.46 1.06
N ARG A 53 4.35 -2.69 1.54
CA ARG A 53 4.59 -3.87 0.72
C ARG A 53 3.50 -4.91 0.93
N THR A 54 3.28 -5.71 -0.10
CA THR A 54 2.33 -6.81 -0.08
C THR A 54 2.74 -7.91 -1.05
N ARG A 55 2.23 -9.12 -0.81
CA ARG A 55 2.39 -10.26 -1.72
C ARG A 55 1.04 -10.51 -2.42
N PRO A 56 0.95 -10.35 -3.74
CA PRO A 56 -0.26 -10.71 -4.47
C PRO A 56 -0.60 -12.20 -4.34
N HIS A 57 -1.88 -12.53 -4.50
CA HIS A 57 -2.36 -13.90 -4.62
C HIS A 57 -3.16 -14.07 -5.92
N ALA A 58 -3.61 -15.29 -6.22
CA ALA A 58 -4.33 -15.60 -7.47
C ALA A 58 -5.53 -14.67 -7.73
N GLY A 59 -6.29 -14.32 -6.68
CA GLY A 59 -7.41 -13.36 -6.78
C GLY A 59 -7.04 -11.93 -7.18
N CYS A 60 -5.75 -11.57 -7.23
CA CYS A 60 -5.28 -10.26 -7.69
C CYS A 60 -5.08 -10.20 -9.21
N ALA A 61 -5.11 -11.34 -9.90
CA ALA A 61 -4.89 -11.41 -11.34
C ALA A 61 -6.12 -10.98 -12.16
N ASN A 62 -5.87 -10.49 -13.37
CA ASN A 62 -6.88 -10.35 -14.41
C ASN A 62 -7.00 -11.66 -15.22
N VAL A 63 -7.89 -11.65 -16.22
CA VAL A 63 -8.14 -12.81 -17.09
C VAL A 63 -6.93 -13.27 -17.90
N MET A 64 -5.89 -12.43 -18.03
CA MET A 64 -4.64 -12.75 -18.72
C MET A 64 -3.55 -13.26 -17.77
N GLY A 65 -3.82 -13.36 -16.47
CA GLY A 65 -2.85 -13.81 -15.45
C GLY A 65 -1.93 -12.71 -14.91
N SER A 66 -1.92 -11.52 -15.51
CA SER A 66 -1.23 -10.33 -14.96
C SER A 66 -2.02 -9.70 -13.83
N LEU A 67 -1.40 -8.83 -13.03
CA LEU A 67 -2.11 -8.07 -11.99
C LEU A 67 -3.27 -7.24 -12.57
N HIS A 68 -4.43 -7.32 -11.92
CA HIS A 68 -5.62 -6.60 -12.34
C HIS A 68 -5.45 -5.09 -12.10
N GLY A 69 -5.81 -4.27 -13.09
CA GLY A 69 -5.70 -2.80 -12.97
C GLY A 69 -6.50 -2.27 -11.78
N GLY A 70 -7.71 -2.79 -11.56
CA GLY A 70 -8.53 -2.46 -10.38
C GLY A 70 -7.91 -2.87 -9.03
N PHE A 71 -7.11 -3.94 -8.98
CA PHE A 71 -6.37 -4.32 -7.77
C PHE A 71 -5.23 -3.31 -7.51
N LEU A 72 -4.47 -2.96 -8.55
CA LEU A 72 -3.43 -1.94 -8.44
C LEU A 72 -3.99 -0.56 -8.06
N SER A 73 -5.13 -0.18 -8.63
CA SER A 73 -5.84 1.06 -8.26
C SER A 73 -6.25 1.07 -6.80
N ALA A 74 -6.85 -0.02 -6.33
CA ALA A 74 -7.26 -0.18 -4.93
C ALA A 74 -6.07 -0.10 -3.97
N LEU A 75 -4.97 -0.80 -4.31
CA LEU A 75 -3.76 -0.80 -3.52
C LEU A 75 -3.10 0.59 -3.47
N ALA A 76 -3.06 1.30 -4.61
CA ALA A 76 -2.56 2.67 -4.70
C ALA A 76 -3.41 3.63 -3.87
N GLU A 77 -4.73 3.60 -4.02
CA GLU A 77 -5.67 4.45 -3.28
C GLU A 77 -5.56 4.22 -1.77
N GLN A 78 -5.59 2.96 -1.32
CA GLN A 78 -5.45 2.60 0.10
C GLN A 78 -4.11 3.08 0.68
N SER A 79 -3.06 3.19 -0.12
CA SER A 79 -1.76 3.62 0.39
C SER A 79 -1.66 5.14 0.65
N LEU A 80 -2.53 5.97 0.07
CA LEU A 80 -2.42 7.44 0.09
C LEU A 80 -2.41 8.06 1.49
N PHE A 81 -3.01 7.41 2.49
CA PHE A 81 -3.04 7.94 3.86
C PHE A 81 -1.78 7.65 4.66
N LEU A 82 -0.96 6.70 4.22
CA LEU A 82 0.16 6.17 5.01
C LEU A 82 1.18 7.24 5.44
N PRO A 83 1.58 8.22 4.59
CA PRO A 83 2.49 9.28 5.02
C PRO A 83 1.92 10.15 6.15
N LEU A 84 0.60 10.30 6.27
CA LEU A 84 -0.01 11.03 7.39
C LEU A 84 -0.09 10.14 8.63
N TYR A 85 -0.63 8.93 8.47
CA TYR A 85 -0.90 8.02 9.59
C TYR A 85 0.37 7.53 10.27
N LEU A 86 1.39 7.11 9.51
CA LEU A 86 2.64 6.61 10.09
C LEU A 86 3.48 7.70 10.77
N HIS A 87 3.22 8.96 10.46
CA HIS A 87 3.83 10.13 11.10
C HIS A 87 2.93 10.76 12.17
N GLY A 88 1.86 10.08 12.60
CA GLY A 88 0.99 10.53 13.69
C GLY A 88 0.15 11.77 13.36
N ARG A 89 -0.06 12.08 12.08
CA ARG A 89 -0.78 13.28 11.62
C ARG A 89 -2.27 13.05 11.34
N CYS A 90 -2.71 11.80 11.37
CA CYS A 90 -4.11 11.40 11.37
C CYS A 90 -4.31 10.04 12.05
N SER A 91 -5.53 9.77 12.47
CA SER A 91 -5.99 8.47 12.95
C SER A 91 -6.16 7.48 11.79
N ARG A 92 -6.21 6.18 12.10
CA ARG A 92 -6.57 5.13 11.13
C ARG A 92 -8.03 5.34 10.72
N GLY A 93 -8.29 5.47 9.42
CA GLY A 93 -9.61 5.85 8.91
C GLY A 93 -9.95 7.35 9.08
N GLY A 94 -9.02 8.16 9.57
CA GLY A 94 -9.18 9.59 9.78
C GLY A 94 -9.06 10.45 8.51
N ILE A 95 -9.24 9.86 7.33
CA ILE A 95 -9.12 10.55 6.04
C ILE A 95 -10.19 10.08 5.05
N VAL A 96 -10.43 10.89 4.02
CA VAL A 96 -11.12 10.49 2.78
C VAL A 96 -10.30 10.93 1.57
N VAL A 97 -10.27 10.11 0.53
CA VAL A 97 -9.66 10.46 -0.76
C VAL A 97 -10.62 11.37 -1.52
N ILE A 98 -10.13 12.52 -1.97
CA ILE A 98 -10.91 13.53 -2.72
C ILE A 98 -10.78 13.31 -4.22
N ASP A 99 -9.55 13.09 -4.65
CA ASP A 99 -9.19 12.73 -6.01
C ASP A 99 -7.94 11.86 -5.98
N PHE A 100 -7.81 11.01 -6.99
CA PHE A 100 -6.54 10.41 -7.33
C PHE A 100 -6.50 10.11 -8.82
N SER A 101 -5.30 10.12 -9.38
CA SER A 101 -5.03 9.70 -10.75
C SER A 101 -3.89 8.70 -10.72
N LEU A 102 -3.92 7.75 -11.66
CA LEU A 102 -2.87 6.75 -11.82
C LEU A 102 -2.58 6.49 -13.29
N SER A 103 -1.37 6.02 -13.55
CA SER A 103 -0.93 5.52 -14.84
C SER A 103 -0.31 4.13 -14.66
N PHE A 104 -0.75 3.18 -15.48
CA PHE A 104 -0.14 1.85 -15.56
C PHE A 104 1.07 1.93 -16.47
N LEU A 105 2.26 1.71 -15.91
CA LEU A 105 3.54 1.91 -16.60
C LEU A 105 4.07 0.60 -17.21
N ALA A 106 3.82 -0.52 -16.54
CA ALA A 106 4.23 -1.85 -16.96
C ALA A 106 3.25 -2.90 -16.43
N SER A 107 3.21 -4.07 -17.08
CA SER A 107 2.49 -5.23 -16.54
C SER A 107 3.19 -5.74 -15.29
N GLY A 108 2.42 -6.10 -14.27
CA GLY A 108 2.93 -6.82 -13.11
C GLY A 108 2.42 -8.27 -13.05
N ASP A 109 3.11 -9.10 -12.28
CA ASP A 109 2.80 -10.52 -12.09
C ASP A 109 2.40 -10.85 -10.63
N ILE A 110 1.81 -12.02 -10.38
CA ILE A 110 1.36 -12.42 -9.03
C ILE A 110 2.47 -13.02 -8.15
N ALA A 111 3.60 -13.42 -8.72
CA ALA A 111 4.70 -14.06 -8.00
C ALA A 111 5.61 -13.03 -7.31
N THR A 112 5.76 -11.85 -7.93
CA THR A 112 6.64 -10.79 -7.46
C THR A 112 5.94 -9.90 -6.42
N PRO A 113 6.53 -9.67 -5.23
CA PRO A 113 5.98 -8.75 -4.25
C PRO A 113 5.88 -7.32 -4.78
N ILE A 114 4.87 -6.58 -4.32
CA ILE A 114 4.69 -5.17 -4.66
C ILE A 114 5.23 -4.33 -3.51
N VAL A 115 6.00 -3.29 -3.84
CA VAL A 115 6.42 -2.23 -2.91
C VAL A 115 5.88 -0.89 -3.40
N ALA A 116 5.02 -0.24 -2.62
CA ALA A 116 4.65 1.15 -2.81
C ALA A 116 5.65 2.06 -2.10
N ARG A 117 6.18 3.04 -2.81
CA ARG A 117 6.97 4.14 -2.25
C ARG A 117 6.15 5.42 -2.37
N LEU A 118 5.89 6.07 -1.24
CA LEU A 118 5.03 7.25 -1.15
C LEU A 118 5.78 8.46 -0.62
N GLU A 119 5.45 9.62 -1.17
CA GLU A 119 5.99 10.91 -0.76
C GLU A 119 4.84 11.88 -0.45
N LEU A 120 4.92 12.51 0.72
CA LEU A 120 4.04 13.61 1.10
C LEU A 120 4.56 14.91 0.49
N LEU A 121 3.93 15.35 -0.60
CA LEU A 121 4.35 16.54 -1.34
C LEU A 121 4.01 17.83 -0.57
N ARG A 122 2.81 17.86 0.02
CA ARG A 122 2.31 19.02 0.74
C ARG A 122 1.24 18.59 1.73
N GLU A 123 1.30 19.13 2.94
CA GLU A 123 0.22 19.05 3.92
C GLU A 123 -0.23 20.45 4.28
N THR A 124 -1.52 20.72 4.16
CA THR A 124 -2.16 21.95 4.62
C THR A 124 -3.00 21.67 5.87
N GLY A 125 -3.85 22.61 6.27
CA GLY A 125 -4.71 22.44 7.44
C GLY A 125 -5.52 21.13 7.43
N ARG A 126 -6.30 20.86 6.38
CA ARG A 126 -7.09 19.61 6.25
C ARG A 126 -6.74 18.77 5.03
N MET A 127 -6.05 19.31 4.03
CA MET A 127 -5.68 18.56 2.82
C MET A 127 -4.24 18.07 2.89
N ALA A 128 -3.97 16.92 2.31
CA ALA A 128 -2.63 16.48 1.97
C ALA A 128 -2.56 15.99 0.53
N PHE A 129 -1.42 16.22 -0.11
CA PHE A 129 -1.12 15.86 -1.48
C PHE A 129 0.00 14.84 -1.44
N VAL A 130 -0.28 13.65 -1.96
CA VAL A 130 0.62 12.50 -1.90
C VAL A 130 0.84 11.97 -3.30
N ARG A 131 2.08 11.62 -3.62
CA ARG A 131 2.38 10.80 -4.80
C ARG A 131 2.96 9.47 -4.37
N GLY A 132 2.81 8.47 -5.21
CA GLY A 132 3.46 7.21 -5.00
C GLY A 132 3.74 6.45 -6.29
N THR A 133 4.49 5.38 -6.14
CA THR A 133 4.81 4.45 -7.22
C THR A 133 4.80 3.03 -6.67
N LEU A 134 4.11 2.13 -7.35
CA LEU A 134 4.14 0.70 -7.10
C LEU A 134 5.27 0.08 -7.92
N TRP A 135 6.11 -0.71 -7.26
CA TRP A 135 7.28 -1.37 -7.82
C TRP A 135 7.19 -2.88 -7.65
N GLN A 136 7.70 -3.60 -8.64
CA GLN A 136 8.04 -5.02 -8.54
C GLN A 136 9.53 -5.18 -8.87
N GLY A 137 10.35 -5.43 -7.83
CA GLY A 137 11.81 -5.29 -7.94
C GLY A 137 12.18 -3.88 -8.38
N ASP A 138 12.92 -3.78 -9.49
CA ASP A 138 13.35 -2.52 -10.09
C ASP A 138 12.38 -1.97 -11.15
N VAL A 139 11.23 -2.61 -11.37
CA VAL A 139 10.24 -2.21 -12.37
C VAL A 139 9.13 -1.41 -11.70
N ALA A 140 8.98 -0.14 -12.09
CA ALA A 140 7.80 0.65 -11.75
C ALA A 140 6.61 0.17 -12.57
N ILE A 141 5.58 -0.37 -11.91
CA ILE A 141 4.38 -0.90 -12.59
C ILE A 141 3.23 0.12 -12.60
N THR A 142 3.18 1.02 -11.63
CA THR A 142 2.12 2.04 -11.54
C THR A 142 2.65 3.29 -10.86
N ALA A 143 2.37 4.46 -11.43
CA ALA A 143 2.60 5.75 -10.76
C ALA A 143 1.25 6.42 -10.49
N TYR A 144 1.14 7.12 -9.36
CA TYR A 144 -0.11 7.75 -8.95
C TYR A 144 0.12 8.99 -8.09
N SER A 145 -0.90 9.86 -8.05
CA SER A 145 -0.98 10.98 -7.13
C SER A 145 -2.43 11.20 -6.70
N GLY A 146 -2.62 11.68 -5.48
CA GLY A 146 -3.95 11.99 -4.99
C GLY A 146 -3.97 13.03 -3.89
N THR A 147 -5.16 13.60 -3.69
CA THR A 147 -5.47 14.52 -2.60
C THR A 147 -6.32 13.81 -1.57
N VAL A 148 -5.92 13.89 -0.30
CA VAL A 148 -6.70 13.35 0.83
C VAL A 148 -7.12 14.46 1.76
N ARG A 149 -8.30 14.30 2.37
CA ARG A 149 -8.85 15.19 3.40
C ARG A 149 -8.84 14.50 4.75
N LYS A 150 -8.17 15.11 5.73
CA LYS A 150 -8.23 14.71 7.15
C LYS A 150 -9.61 15.00 7.75
N LEU A 151 -10.16 14.02 8.44
CA LEU A 151 -11.44 14.06 9.15
C LEU A 151 -11.29 14.40 10.63
N ASP A 152 -10.13 14.13 11.22
CA ASP A 152 -9.87 14.40 12.63
C ASP A 152 -10.06 15.90 12.96
N LYS A 153 -10.57 16.19 14.17
CA LYS A 153 -10.57 17.55 14.70
C LYS A 153 -9.11 17.95 14.95
N ARG A 154 -8.75 19.18 14.53
CA ARG A 154 -7.41 19.75 14.75
C ARG A 154 -7.07 19.82 16.23
#